data_AF-A0A5B1B7R9-F1
#
_entry.id   AF-A0A5B1B7R9-F1
#
_cell.length_a   1.000
_cell.length_b   1.000
_cell.length_c   1.000
_cell.angle_alpha   90.00
_cell.angle_beta   90.00
_cell.angle_gamma   90.00
#
_symmetry.space_group_name_H-M   'P 1'
#
loop_
_entity.id
_entity.type
_entity.pdbx_description
1 polymer ?
#
loop_
_entity_poly.entity_id
_entity_poly.type
_entity_poly.pdbx_seq_one_letter_code
_entity_poly.pdbx_strand_id
1 'polypeptide(L)' 'MKAQVTVNIEVKDTTEVQRVQKAFETMHKNFGAKGIIKMEQMFLNDAFIRNLVKIKIRKG' A
#
# COMPACT_ATOMS: atom_id res chain seq x y z
N MET A 1 12.76 -2.37 -21.53
CA MET A 1 11.51 -1.58 -21.66
C MET A 1 10.93 -1.36 -20.27
N LYS A 2 10.50 -0.14 -19.94
CA LYS A 2 9.75 0.16 -18.70
C LYS A 2 8.28 0.36 -19.10
N ALA A 3 7.37 -0.39 -18.48
CA ALA A 3 5.93 -0.24 -18.69
C ALA A 3 5.33 0.67 -17.62
N GLN A 4 4.42 1.55 -18.00
CA GLN A 4 3.74 2.46 -17.08
C GLN A 4 2.46 1.80 -16.58
N VAL A 5 2.20 1.87 -15.27
CA VAL A 5 0.98 1.37 -14.63
C VAL A 5 0.21 2.56 -14.10
N THR A 6 -1.00 2.78 -14.62
CA THR A 6 -1.91 3.85 -14.19
C THR A 6 -3.00 3.25 -13.31
N VAL A 7 -3.16 3.77 -12.09
CA VAL A 7 -4.20 3.34 -11.14
C VAL A 7 -5.06 4.55 -10.80
N ASN A 8 -6.38 4.42 -11.00
CA ASN A 8 -7.35 5.45 -10.59
C ASN A 8 -7.92 5.08 -9.23
N ILE A 9 -7.88 6.01 -8.27
CA ILE A 9 -8.35 5.81 -6.90
C ILE A 9 -9.31 6.96 -6.57
N GLU A 10 -10.53 6.63 -6.16
CA GLU A 10 -11.51 7.61 -5.68
C GLU A 10 -11.29 7.87 -4.19
N VAL A 11 -11.29 9.16 -3.82
CA VAL A 11 -11.14 9.63 -2.44
C VAL A 11 -12.13 10.76 -2.17
N LYS A 12 -12.45 11.00 -0.90
CA LYS A 12 -13.55 11.89 -0.51
C LYS A 12 -13.20 13.37 -0.65
N ASP A 13 -11.94 13.73 -0.40
CA ASP A 13 -11.49 15.12 -0.41
C ASP A 13 -10.04 15.28 -0.88
N THR A 14 -9.66 16.52 -1.17
CA THR A 14 -8.33 16.88 -1.68
C THR A 14 -7.19 16.63 -0.68
N THR A 15 -7.47 16.61 0.62
CA THR A 15 -6.49 16.27 1.66
C THR A 15 -6.19 14.78 1.62
N GLU A 16 -7.21 13.97 1.41
CA GLU A 16 -7.10 12.52 1.25
C GLU A 16 -6.35 12.16 -0.04
N VAL A 17 -6.55 12.89 -1.15
CA VAL A 17 -5.73 12.77 -2.38
C VAL A 17 -4.24 12.87 -2.06
N GLN A 18 -3.83 13.94 -1.36
CA GLN A 18 -2.43 14.18 -1.04
C GLN A 18 -1.84 13.09 -0.13
N ARG A 19 -2.63 12.61 0.84
CA ARG A 19 -2.22 11.53 1.75
C ARG A 19 -2.02 10.22 1.00
N VAL A 20 -2.97 9.86 0.14
CA VAL A 20 -2.91 8.64 -0.68
C VAL A 20 -1.70 8.71 -1.62
N GLN A 21 -1.52 9.81 -2.35
CA GLN A 21 -0.37 9.99 -3.24
C GLN A 21 0.95 9.85 -2.49
N LYS A 22 1.10 10.53 -1.35
CA LYS A 22 2.32 10.46 -0.54
C LYS A 22 2.58 9.06 0.02
N ALA A 23 1.53 8.32 0.37
CA ALA A 23 1.65 6.93 0.81
C ALA A 23 2.19 6.04 -0.33
N PHE A 24 1.65 6.15 -1.54
CA PHE A 24 2.14 5.41 -2.70
C PHE A 24 3.59 5.76 -3.06
N GLU A 25 3.95 7.05 -3.05
CA GLU A 25 5.34 7.49 -3.28
C GLU A 25 6.29 6.91 -2.22
N THR A 26 5.89 6.93 -0.95
CA THR A 26 6.67 6.38 0.15
C THR A 26 6.83 4.86 0.02
N MET A 27 5.76 4.15 -0.35
CA MET A 27 5.80 2.70 -0.58
C MET A 27 6.73 2.36 -1.74
N HIS A 28 6.62 3.08 -2.86
CA HIS A 28 7.47 2.86 -4.01
C HIS A 28 8.94 3.14 -3.70
N LYS A 29 9.25 4.24 -3.00
CA LYS A 29 10.62 4.62 -2.64
C LYS A 29 11.29 3.60 -1.71
N ASN A 30 10.58 3.12 -0.69
CA ASN A 30 11.17 2.26 0.33
C ASN A 30 11.18 0.78 -0.05
N PHE A 31 10.18 0.31 -0.80
CA PHE A 31 9.99 -1.12 -1.07
C PHE A 31 10.10 -1.48 -2.54
N GLY A 32 9.96 -0.51 -3.45
CA GLY A 32 9.86 -0.74 -4.89
C GLY A 32 8.62 -1.58 -5.26
N ALA A 33 8.41 -1.78 -6.56
CA ALA A 33 7.27 -2.57 -7.03
C ALA A 33 7.31 -4.04 -6.54
N LYS A 34 8.50 -4.66 -6.56
CA LYS A 34 8.69 -6.06 -6.11
C LYS A 34 8.39 -6.26 -4.63
N GLY A 35 8.77 -5.30 -3.78
CA GLY A 35 8.51 -5.35 -2.35
C GLY A 35 7.03 -5.16 -2.03
N ILE A 36 6.34 -4.25 -2.73
CA ILE A 36 4.89 -4.04 -2.59
C ILE A 36 4.13 -5.33 -2.92
N ILE A 37 4.41 -5.95 -4.07
CA ILE A 37 3.75 -7.21 -4.48
C ILE A 37 4.01 -8.33 -3.46
N LYS A 38 5.25 -8.44 -2.97
CA LYS A 38 5.60 -9.46 -1.98
C LYS A 38 4.85 -9.24 -0.66
N MET A 39 4.70 -8.00 -0.21
CA MET A 39 3.93 -7.68 1.00
C MET A 39 2.44 -7.97 0.84
N GLU A 40 1.86 -7.68 -0.32
CA GLU A 40 0.48 -8.05 -0.64
C GLU A 40 0.30 -9.58 -0.59
N GLN A 41 1.19 -10.33 -1.23
CA GLN A 41 1.17 -11.80 -1.19
C GLN A 41 1.32 -12.35 0.23
N MET A 42 2.20 -11.78 1.05
CA MET A 42 2.34 -12.15 2.46
C MET A 42 1.05 -11.87 3.23
N PHE A 43 0.45 -10.70 3.05
CA PHE A 43 -0.80 -10.35 3.74
C PHE A 43 -1.98 -11.26 3.33
N LEU A 44 -2.07 -11.62 2.06
CA LEU A 44 -3.14 -12.48 1.55
C LEU A 44 -2.98 -13.94 1.95
N ASN A 45 -1.75 -14.46 2.00
CA ASN A 45 -1.48 -15.88 2.19
C ASN A 45 -1.10 -16.25 3.63
N ASP A 46 -0.66 -15.30 4.45
CA ASP A 46 -0.24 -15.56 5.83
C ASP A 46 -1.25 -14.97 6.84
N ALA A 47 -1.89 -15.85 7.61
CA ALA A 47 -2.88 -15.47 8.62
C ALA A 47 -2.27 -14.72 9.81
N PHE A 48 -1.02 -15.02 10.18
CA PHE A 48 -0.31 -14.35 11.27
C PHE A 48 0.03 -12.91 10.88
N ILE A 49 0.61 -12.71 9.70
CA ILE A 49 0.92 -11.36 9.18
C ILE A 49 -0.34 -10.51 9.08
N ARG A 50 -1.44 -11.09 8.55
CA ARG A 50 -2.73 -10.40 8.47
C ARG A 50 -3.25 -9.95 9.83
N ASN A 51 -3.13 -10.80 10.86
CA ASN A 51 -3.54 -10.44 12.21
C ASN A 51 -2.66 -9.35 12.82
N LEU A 52 -1.34 -9.39 12.62
CA LEU A 52 -0.44 -8.33 13.07
C LEU A 52 -0.82 -6.97 12.48
N VAL A 53 -1.07 -6.92 11.16
CA VAL A 53 -1.48 -5.69 10.48
C VAL A 53 -2.82 -5.20 11.02
N LYS A 54 -3.81 -6.08 11.21
CA LYS A 54 -5.12 -5.71 11.80
C LYS A 54 -4.97 -5.11 13.20
N ILE A 55 -4.12 -5.68 14.05
CA ILE A 55 -3.86 -5.15 15.39
C ILE A 55 -3.25 -3.75 15.31
N LYS A 56 -2.30 -3.53 14.39
CA LYS A 56 -1.65 -2.22 14.22
C LYS A 56 -2.62 -1.15 13.74
N ILE A 57 -3.49 -1.47 12.79
CA ILE A 57 -4.51 -0.55 12.27
C ILE A 57 -5.55 -0.22 13.34
N ARG A 58 -5.98 -1.21 14.15
CA ARG A 58 -6.98 -0.99 15.21
C ARG A 58 -6.48 -0.12 16.36
N LYS A 59 -5.17 -0.06 16.59
CA LYS A 59 -4.54 0.75 17.64
C LYS A 59 -4.04 2.12 17.13
N GLY A 60 -4.16 2.39 15.84
CA GLY A 60 -3.72 3.63 15.19
C GLY A 60 -4.83 4.66 15.11
#